data_AF-A0A496CAX6-F1
#
_entry.id   AF-A0A496CAX6-F1
#
_cell.length_a   1.000
_cell.length_b   1.000
_cell.length_c   1.000
_cell.angle_alpha   90.00
_cell.angle_beta   90.00
_cell.angle_gamma   90.00
#
_symmetry.space_group_name_H-M   'P 1'
#
loop_
_entity.id
_entity.type
_entity.pdbx_description
1 polymer ?
#
loop_
_entity_poly.entity_id
_entity_poly.type
_entity_poly.pdbx_seq_one_letter_code
_entity_poly.pdbx_strand_id
1 'polypeptide(L)' 'MDMNTISQNTILGLLLAGTVVAFCMAAREDYNMDVLDTIPDEVYDEIVSNLGEGCSDGDIVDEYMGNKEHYDSLYVWR' A
#
# COMPACT_ATOMS: atom_id res chain seq x y z
N MET A 1 -30.34 26.25 19.04
CA MET A 1 -29.45 25.14 18.62
C MET A 1 -28.61 24.78 19.83
N ASP A 2 -28.83 23.61 20.41
CA ASP A 2 -28.12 23.16 21.60
C ASP A 2 -26.65 22.85 21.30
N MET A 3 -25.76 23.55 22.00
CA MET A 3 -24.31 23.47 21.82
C MET A 3 -23.75 22.06 22.09
N ASN A 4 -24.47 21.27 22.90
CA ASN A 4 -24.15 19.88 23.22
C ASN A 4 -24.28 18.93 22.02
N THR A 5 -25.30 19.11 21.18
CA THR A 5 -25.57 18.22 20.03
C THR A 5 -24.61 18.49 18.89
N ILE A 6 -24.28 19.77 18.64
CA ILE A 6 -23.30 20.16 17.61
C ILE A 6 -21.90 19.69 18.00
N SER A 7 -21.49 19.86 19.26
CA SER A 7 -20.19 19.37 19.76
C SER A 7 -20.07 17.85 19.65
N GLN A 8 -21.10 17.10 20.07
CA GLN A 8 -21.08 15.64 20.05
C GLN A 8 -21.03 15.07 18.61
N ASN A 9 -21.80 15.63 17.68
CA ASN A 9 -21.74 15.22 16.27
C ASN A 9 -20.37 15.53 15.63
N THR A 10 -19.72 16.62 16.05
CA THR A 10 -18.40 17.00 15.53
C THR A 10 -17.32 16.02 16.01
N ILE A 11 -17.37 15.61 17.28
CA ILE A 11 -16.45 14.61 17.85
C ILE A 11 -16.66 13.25 17.19
N LEU A 12 -17.90 12.80 17.02
CA LEU A 12 -18.22 11.55 16.34
C LEU A 12 -17.75 11.56 14.87
N GLY A 13 -17.91 12.68 14.18
CA GLY A 13 -17.41 12.85 12.81
C GLY A 13 -15.89 12.72 12.70
N LEU A 14 -15.15 13.34 13.63
CA LEU A 14 -13.68 13.22 13.68
C LEU A 14 -13.22 11.81 14.03
N LEU A 15 -13.91 11.13 14.95
CA LEU A 15 -13.62 9.75 15.33
C LEU A 15 -13.83 8.78 14.16
N LEU A 16 -14.94 8.93 13.43
CA LEU A 16 -15.21 8.15 12.23
C LEU A 16 -14.17 8.40 11.14
N ALA A 17 -13.85 9.67 10.86
CA ALA A 17 -12.83 10.01 9.86
C ALA A 17 -11.45 9.43 10.23
N GLY A 18 -11.04 9.54 11.50
CA GLY A 18 -9.79 8.96 11.97
C GLY A 18 -9.77 7.43 11.87
N THR A 19 -10.89 6.78 12.18
CA THR A 19 -11.03 5.32 12.04
C THR A 19 -10.92 4.89 10.58
N VAL A 20 -11.58 5.60 9.66
CA VAL A 20 -11.48 5.31 8.22
C VAL A 20 -10.04 5.46 7.73
N VAL A 21 -9.32 6.52 8.12
CA VAL A 21 -7.91 6.71 7.74
C VAL A 21 -7.04 5.58 8.27
N ALA A 22 -7.21 5.17 9.53
CA ALA A 22 -6.47 4.05 10.11
C ALA A 22 -6.72 2.74 9.37
N PHE A 23 -7.97 2.44 9.01
CA PHE A 23 -8.31 1.26 8.20
C PHE A 23 -7.70 1.34 6.79
N CYS A 24 -7.71 2.50 6.14
CA CYS A 24 -7.08 2.66 4.84
C CYS A 24 -5.56 2.44 4.88
N MET A 25 -4.89 2.88 5.95
CA MET A 25 -3.45 2.63 6.13
C MET A 25 -3.16 1.15 6.35
N ALA A 26 -3.91 0.48 7.25
CA ALA A 26 -3.76 -0.95 7.50
C ALA A 26 -4.03 -1.78 6.23
N ALA A 27 -5.08 -1.44 5.47
CA ALA A 27 -5.40 -2.11 4.21
C ALA A 27 -4.31 -1.92 3.15
N ARG A 28 -3.60 -0.79 3.14
CA ARG A 28 -2.50 -0.54 2.21
C ARG A 28 -1.25 -1.34 2.59
N GLU A 29 -0.98 -1.48 3.88
CA GLU A 29 0.13 -2.30 4.38
C GLU A 29 -0.10 -3.78 4.06
N ASP A 30 -1.28 -4.33 4.37
CA ASP A 30 -1.66 -5.69 4.00
C ASP A 30 -1.56 -5.91 2.48
N TYR A 31 -2.08 -4.98 1.67
CA TYR A 31 -2.00 -5.07 0.21
C TYR A 31 -0.55 -5.10 -0.30
N ASN A 32 0.31 -4.24 0.24
CA ASN A 32 1.72 -4.21 -0.15
C ASN A 32 2.40 -5.53 0.18
N MET A 33 2.11 -6.10 1.35
CA MET A 33 2.67 -7.38 1.80
C MET A 33 2.22 -8.55 0.93
N ASP A 34 0.93 -8.60 0.58
CA ASP A 34 0.36 -9.60 -0.33
C ASP A 34 1.00 -9.53 -1.71
N VAL A 35 1.22 -8.33 -2.25
CA VAL A 35 1.88 -8.17 -3.55
C VAL A 35 3.34 -8.60 -3.46
N LEU A 36 4.09 -8.16 -2.45
CA LEU A 36 5.49 -8.57 -2.25
C LEU A 36 5.65 -10.08 -2.17
N ASP A 37 4.76 -10.77 -1.47
CA ASP A 37 4.81 -12.25 -1.33
C ASP A 37 4.55 -12.96 -2.68
N THR A 38 3.88 -12.29 -3.62
CA THR A 38 3.69 -12.81 -4.99
C THR A 38 4.85 -12.50 -5.94
N ILE A 39 5.74 -11.57 -5.59
CA ILE A 39 6.89 -11.22 -6.43
C ILE A 39 7.97 -12.28 -6.26
N PRO A 40 8.49 -12.88 -7.34
CA PRO A 40 9.60 -13.81 -7.25
C PRO A 40 10.91 -13.13 -6.83
N ASP A 41 11.74 -13.82 -6.04
CA ASP A 41 13.02 -13.29 -5.50
C ASP A 41 13.92 -12.62 -6.56
N GLU A 42 14.02 -13.21 -7.76
CA GLU A 42 14.86 -12.67 -8.84
C GLU A 42 14.34 -11.31 -9.36
N VAL A 43 13.01 -11.15 -9.41
CA VAL A 43 12.35 -9.90 -9.83
C VAL A 43 12.47 -8.86 -8.72
N TYR A 44 12.32 -9.28 -7.46
CA TYR A 44 12.49 -8.43 -6.30
C TYR A 44 13.90 -7.81 -6.27
N ASP A 45 14.95 -8.62 -6.41
CA ASP A 45 16.33 -8.16 -6.42
C ASP A 45 16.62 -7.19 -7.59
N GLU A 46 16.04 -7.43 -8.77
CA GLU A 46 16.18 -6.54 -9.92
C GLU A 46 15.50 -5.18 -9.67
N ILE A 47 14.30 -5.19 -9.09
CA ILE A 47 13.56 -3.96 -8.74
C ILE A 47 14.32 -3.17 -7.68
N VAL A 48 14.81 -3.82 -6.62
CA VAL A 48 15.62 -3.17 -5.58
C VAL A 48 16.91 -2.60 -6.17
N SER A 49 17.55 -3.33 -7.09
CA SER A 49 18.74 -2.83 -7.80
C SER A 49 18.44 -1.62 -8.70
N ASN A 50 17.24 -1.54 -9.28
CA ASN A 50 16.83 -0.41 -10.12
C ASN A 50 16.44 0.84 -9.30
N LEU A 51 15.73 0.64 -8.19
CA LEU A 51 15.31 1.73 -7.29
C LEU A 51 16.45 2.26 -6.41
N GLY A 52 17.43 1.42 -6.07
CA GLY A 52 18.61 1.75 -5.27
C GLY A 52 18.47 1.47 -3.77
N GLU A 53 19.58 1.50 -3.04
CA GLU A 53 19.64 1.19 -1.61
C GLU A 53 18.76 2.17 -0.80
N GLY A 54 17.65 1.66 -0.26
CA GLY A 54 16.73 2.42 0.61
C GLY A 54 15.30 2.57 0.08
N CYS A 55 14.94 1.89 -1.01
CA CYS A 55 13.55 1.83 -1.47
C CYS A 55 12.63 1.19 -0.42
N SER A 56 11.45 1.77 -0.23
CA SER A 56 10.44 1.21 0.65
C SER A 56 9.74 0.03 -0.04
N ASP A 57 9.20 -0.88 0.76
CA ASP A 57 8.32 -1.97 0.31
C ASP A 57 7.19 -1.46 -0.60
N GLY A 58 6.65 -0.28 -0.32
CA GLY A 58 5.65 0.37 -1.18
C GLY A 58 6.18 0.82 -2.53
N ASP A 59 7.44 1.25 -2.61
CA ASP A 59 8.06 1.68 -3.88
C ASP A 59 8.33 0.47 -4.78
N ILE A 60 8.74 -0.66 -4.20
CA ILE A 60 8.92 -1.94 -4.90
C ILE A 60 7.59 -2.43 -5.47
N VAL A 61 6.52 -2.37 -4.67
CA VAL A 61 5.17 -2.75 -5.09
C VAL A 61 4.65 -1.85 -6.20
N ASP A 62 4.83 -0.52 -6.09
CA ASP A 62 4.39 0.43 -7.10
C ASP A 62 5.16 0.22 -8.43
N GLU A 63 6.46 -0.03 -8.38
CA GLU A 63 7.28 -0.34 -9.56
C GLU A 63 6.86 -1.67 -10.20
N TYR A 64 6.67 -2.72 -9.39
CA TYR A 64 6.23 -4.03 -9.87
C TYR A 64 4.84 -3.96 -10.51
N MET A 65 3.88 -3.30 -9.86
CA MET A 65 2.52 -3.16 -10.37
C MET A 65 2.47 -2.26 -11.61
N GLY A 66 3.30 -1.22 -11.67
CA GLY A 66 3.45 -0.35 -12.84
C GLY A 66 4.01 -1.08 -14.06
N ASN A 67 4.93 -2.02 -13.84
CA ASN A 67 5.59 -2.79 -14.90
C ASN A 67 5.20 -4.28 -14.89
N LYS A 68 4.01 -4.61 -14.36
CA LYS A 68 3.61 -5.99 -14.09
C LYS A 68 3.68 -6.90 -15.32
N GLU A 69 3.19 -6.45 -16.48
CA GLU A 69 3.25 -7.23 -17.71
C GLU A 69 4.69 -7.59 -18.13
N HIS A 70 5.66 -6.71 -17.86
CA HIS A 70 7.06 -6.95 -18.17
C HIS A 70 7.62 -8.06 -17.28
N TYR A 71 7.47 -7.92 -15.96
CA TYR A 71 7.99 -8.88 -15.00
C TYR A 71 7.25 -10.23 -15.05
N ASP A 72 5.93 -10.24 -15.21
CA ASP A 72 5.16 -11.47 -15.44
C ASP A 72 5.63 -12.17 -16.73
N SER A 73 5.92 -11.42 -17.81
CA SER A 73 6.43 -12.04 -19.04
C SER A 73 7.83 -12.64 -18.89
N LEU A 74 8.69 -12.07 -18.07
CA LEU A 74 10.02 -12.62 -17.77
C LEU A 74 9.93 -13.94 -17.00
N TYR A 75 8.91 -14.10 -16.14
CA TYR A 75 8.73 -15.27 -15.30
C TYR A 75 7.85 -16.36 -15.95
N VAL A 76 6.83 -16.00 -16.74
CA VAL A 76 5.91 -16.94 -17.41
C VAL A 76 6.62 -17.86 -18.42
N TRP A 77 7.77 -17.44 -18.96
CA TRP A 77 8.56 -18.22 -19.92
C TRP A 77 9.69 -19.06 -19.30
N ARG A 78 9.76 -19.16 -17.96
CA ARG A 78 10.78 -19.93 -17.24
C ARG A 78 10.17 -21.14 -16.54
#